data_AF-A0A1M5C0L8-F1
#
_entry.id   AF-A0A1M5C0L8-F1
#
_cell.length_a   1.000
_cell.length_b   1.000
_cell.length_c   1.000
_cell.angle_alpha   90.00
_cell.angle_beta   90.00
_cell.angle_gamma   90.00
#
_symmetry.space_group_name_H-M   'P 1'
#
loop_
_entity.id
_entity.type
_entity.pdbx_description
1 polymer ?
#
loop_
_entity_poly.entity_id
_entity_poly.type
_entity_poly.pdbx_seq_one_letter_code
_entity_poly.pdbx_strand_id
1 'polypeptide(L)'
;MLLKYQKLTKATLTDELRKQGINLVTRENNEGRIYGVTFVDHKNKVVFKGSDLDKRYSANALSMMIRGSEDRVRAFLKPSNTPGTYLDARTEAYGKTYLEPAANTNLPDDLLGKSLSDYLPNIKRKRKKEEED
;
A
#
# COMPACT_ATOMS: atom_id res chain seq x y z
N MET A 1 -18.43 -2.11 -10.83
CA MET A 1 -17.01 -1.70 -10.95
C MET A 1 -16.24 -2.33 -9.79
N LEU A 2 -15.40 -3.32 -10.04
CA LEU A 2 -14.75 -4.15 -9.00
C LEU A 2 -13.77 -3.39 -8.09
N LEU A 3 -13.32 -2.20 -8.51
CA LEU A 3 -12.42 -1.31 -7.76
C LEU A 3 -12.97 -0.84 -6.41
N LYS A 4 -14.29 -0.99 -6.18
CA LYS A 4 -14.95 -0.68 -4.91
C LYS A 4 -14.59 -1.65 -3.78
N TYR A 5 -14.10 -2.85 -4.08
CA TYR A 5 -13.78 -3.87 -3.08
C TYR A 5 -12.29 -3.87 -2.71
N GLN A 6 -12.00 -3.94 -1.41
CA GLN A 6 -10.68 -4.22 -0.85
C GLN A 6 -10.44 -5.73 -0.74
N LYS A 7 -11.48 -6.47 -0.32
CA LYS A 7 -11.54 -7.94 -0.35
C LYS A 7 -12.87 -8.34 -0.96
N LEU A 8 -12.86 -9.45 -1.69
CA LEU A 8 -14.00 -9.93 -2.43
C LEU A 8 -14.10 -11.44 -2.26
N THR A 9 -15.30 -11.96 -2.17
CA THR A 9 -15.60 -13.40 -2.18
C THR A 9 -15.78 -13.89 -3.61
N LYS A 10 -15.58 -15.20 -3.82
CA LYS A 10 -15.78 -15.82 -5.13
C LYS A 10 -17.19 -15.57 -5.67
N ALA A 11 -18.21 -15.69 -4.83
CA ALA A 11 -19.60 -15.50 -5.22
C ALA A 11 -19.84 -14.09 -5.77
N THR A 12 -19.40 -13.05 -5.04
CA THR A 12 -19.58 -11.66 -5.43
C THR A 12 -18.79 -11.31 -6.69
N LEU A 13 -17.57 -11.83 -6.84
CA LEU A 13 -16.81 -11.69 -8.09
C LEU A 13 -17.58 -12.28 -9.28
N THR A 14 -18.13 -13.48 -9.11
CA THR A 14 -18.88 -14.18 -10.16
C THR A 14 -20.13 -13.37 -10.55
N ASP A 15 -20.82 -12.81 -9.57
CA ASP A 15 -22.03 -12.00 -9.80
C ASP A 15 -21.71 -10.66 -10.48
N GLU A 16 -20.67 -9.94 -10.05
CA GLU A 16 -20.24 -8.69 -10.69
C GLU A 16 -19.78 -8.92 -12.14
N LEU A 17 -19.05 -10.01 -12.42
CA LEU A 17 -18.66 -10.37 -13.79
C LEU A 17 -19.88 -10.74 -14.64
N ARG A 18 -20.83 -11.49 -14.09
CA ARG A 18 -22.06 -11.87 -14.77
C ARG A 18 -22.89 -10.65 -15.17
N LYS A 19 -22.98 -9.63 -14.30
CA LYS A 19 -23.60 -8.33 -14.63
C LYS A 19 -22.94 -7.63 -15.82
N GLN A 20 -21.65 -7.88 -16.05
CA GLN A 20 -20.94 -7.36 -17.21
C GLN A 20 -21.06 -8.25 -18.46
N GLY A 21 -21.72 -9.41 -18.37
CA GLY A 21 -21.86 -10.38 -19.46
C GLY A 21 -20.70 -11.38 -19.53
N ILE A 22 -19.90 -11.49 -18.48
CA ILE A 22 -18.73 -12.38 -18.42
C ILE A 22 -19.00 -13.49 -17.39
N ASN A 23 -18.90 -14.74 -17.83
CA ASN A 23 -18.95 -15.89 -16.92
C ASN A 23 -17.54 -16.30 -16.50
N LEU A 24 -17.35 -16.52 -15.20
CA LEU A 24 -16.11 -17.02 -14.62
C LEU A 24 -16.22 -18.53 -14.39
N VAL A 25 -15.33 -19.30 -15.00
CA VAL A 25 -15.19 -20.75 -14.78
C VAL A 25 -13.88 -21.00 -14.03
N THR A 26 -14.00 -21.47 -12.79
CA THR A 26 -12.86 -21.82 -11.93
C THR A 26 -12.69 -23.33 -11.88
N ARG A 27 -11.45 -23.81 -11.96
CA ARG A 27 -11.09 -25.20 -11.69
C ARG A 27 -10.30 -25.30 -10.39
N GLU A 28 -10.77 -26.16 -9.49
CA GLU A 28 -10.24 -26.33 -8.13
C GLU A 28 -9.77 -27.76 -7.91
N ASN A 29 -8.76 -27.94 -7.06
CA ASN A 29 -8.34 -29.26 -6.59
C ASN A 29 -9.10 -29.66 -5.30
N ASN A 30 -8.80 -30.85 -4.79
CA ASN A 30 -9.42 -31.38 -3.57
C ASN A 30 -9.10 -30.55 -2.31
N GLU A 31 -8.04 -29.74 -2.33
CA GLU A 31 -7.66 -28.82 -1.25
C GLU A 31 -8.39 -27.46 -1.36
N GLY A 32 -9.24 -27.27 -2.37
CA GLY A 32 -9.93 -26.00 -2.64
C GLY A 32 -9.04 -24.92 -3.26
N ARG A 33 -7.84 -25.26 -3.75
CA ARG A 33 -6.97 -24.34 -4.47
C ARG A 33 -7.39 -24.26 -5.94
N ILE A 34 -7.56 -23.02 -6.42
CA ILE A 34 -7.87 -22.75 -7.83
C ILE A 34 -6.58 -22.89 -8.64
N TYR A 35 -6.54 -23.86 -9.56
CA TYR A 35 -5.40 -24.07 -10.47
C TYR A 35 -5.66 -23.51 -11.87
N GLY A 36 -6.93 -23.27 -12.24
CA GLY A 36 -7.30 -22.78 -13.55
C GLY A 36 -8.46 -21.80 -13.48
N VAL A 37 -8.37 -20.74 -14.28
CA VAL A 37 -9.43 -19.74 -14.45
C VAL A 37 -9.66 -19.50 -15.93
N THR A 38 -10.92 -19.45 -16.31
CA THR A 38 -11.36 -19.14 -17.66
C THR A 38 -12.48 -18.10 -17.61
N PHE A 39 -12.35 -17.06 -18.43
CA PHE A 39 -13.33 -16.00 -18.60
C PHE A 39 -14.06 -16.21 -19.93
N VAL A 40 -15.37 -16.33 -19.88
CA VAL A 40 -16.23 -16.48 -21.06
C VAL A 40 -16.99 -15.19 -21.26
N ASP A 41 -16.64 -14.43 -22.30
CA ASP A 41 -17.31 -13.19 -22.65
C ASP A 41 -18.45 -13.49 -23.64
N HIS A 42 -19.69 -13.32 -23.18
CA HIS A 42 -20.88 -13.57 -24.00
C HIS A 42 -21.20 -12.45 -24.97
N LYS A 43 -20.65 -11.24 -24.77
CA LYS A 43 -20.86 -10.10 -25.66
C LYS A 43 -20.02 -10.27 -26.92
N ASN A 44 -18.72 -10.54 -26.73
CA ASN A 44 -17.78 -10.69 -27.84
C ASN A 44 -17.66 -12.14 -28.35
N LYS A 45 -18.29 -13.12 -27.67
CA LYS A 45 -18.21 -14.56 -27.99
C LYS A 45 -16.78 -15.11 -27.94
N VAL A 46 -15.98 -14.61 -27.01
CA VAL A 46 -14.57 -15.00 -26.84
C VAL A 46 -14.36 -15.66 -25.48
N VAL A 47 -13.41 -16.59 -25.43
CA VAL A 47 -12.98 -17.26 -24.21
C VAL A 47 -11.50 -16.96 -23.96
N PHE A 48 -11.19 -16.48 -22.76
CA PHE A 48 -9.83 -16.16 -22.34
C PHE A 48 -9.41 -17.03 -21.16
N LYS A 49 -8.19 -17.56 -21.19
CA LYS A 49 -7.57 -18.10 -19.97
C LYS A 49 -7.08 -16.92 -19.14
N GLY A 50 -7.17 -17.04 -17.81
CA GLY A 50 -6.78 -15.94 -16.94
C GLY A 50 -5.30 -15.55 -17.05
N SER A 51 -4.42 -16.53 -17.27
CA SER A 51 -2.98 -16.28 -17.51
C SER A 51 -2.69 -15.52 -18.80
N ASP A 52 -3.54 -15.70 -19.82
CA ASP A 52 -3.31 -15.16 -21.16
C ASP A 52 -3.70 -13.67 -21.24
N LEU A 53 -4.54 -13.21 -20.29
CA LEU A 53 -4.89 -11.79 -20.15
C LEU A 53 -3.78 -11.00 -19.46
N ASP A 54 -3.41 -11.41 -18.24
CA ASP A 54 -2.30 -10.85 -17.46
C ASP A 54 -2.05 -11.77 -16.24
N LYS A 55 -0.86 -11.69 -15.66
CA LYS A 55 -0.51 -12.35 -14.39
C LYS A 55 -1.49 -12.00 -13.26
N ARG A 56 -2.07 -10.80 -13.28
CA ARG A 56 -3.10 -10.33 -12.33
C ARG A 56 -4.43 -11.07 -12.45
N TYR A 57 -4.73 -11.67 -13.60
CA TYR A 57 -5.93 -12.47 -13.83
C TYR A 57 -5.68 -13.98 -13.75
N SER A 58 -4.44 -14.38 -13.43
CA SER A 58 -4.09 -15.78 -13.24
C SER A 58 -4.87 -16.42 -12.08
N ALA A 59 -4.98 -17.75 -12.11
CA ALA A 59 -5.60 -18.53 -11.05
C ALA A 59 -4.97 -18.25 -9.67
N ASN A 60 -3.65 -18.06 -9.62
CA ASN A 60 -2.93 -17.78 -8.38
C ASN A 60 -3.23 -16.37 -7.83
N ALA A 61 -3.29 -15.36 -8.69
CA ALA A 61 -3.67 -14.01 -8.27
C ALA A 61 -5.11 -13.96 -7.75
N LEU A 62 -6.02 -14.67 -8.44
CA LEU A 62 -7.40 -14.81 -7.99
C LEU A 62 -7.48 -15.53 -6.66
N SER A 63 -6.83 -16.70 -6.49
CA SER A 63 -6.89 -17.45 -5.24
C SER A 63 -6.45 -16.61 -4.02
N MET A 64 -5.44 -15.74 -4.18
CA MET A 64 -5.03 -14.82 -3.13
C MET A 64 -6.08 -13.73 -2.83
N MET A 65 -6.78 -13.24 -3.86
CA MET A 65 -7.79 -12.18 -3.73
C MET A 65 -9.09 -12.68 -3.08
N ILE A 66 -9.56 -13.88 -3.44
CA ILE A 66 -10.84 -14.47 -2.99
C ILE A 66 -10.73 -15.40 -1.78
N ARG A 67 -9.58 -15.44 -1.10
CA ARG A 67 -9.32 -16.30 0.07
C ARG A 67 -10.13 -15.96 1.34
N GLY A 68 -10.90 -14.87 1.34
CA GLY A 68 -11.71 -14.43 2.50
C GLY A 68 -13.16 -14.88 2.41
N SER A 69 -13.81 -14.99 3.57
CA SER A 69 -15.25 -15.28 3.70
C SER A 69 -16.15 -14.05 3.57
N GLU A 70 -15.58 -12.84 3.66
CA GLU A 70 -16.33 -11.58 3.69
C GLU A 70 -15.84 -10.60 2.63
N ASP A 71 -16.80 -9.95 1.97
CA ASP A 71 -16.54 -8.80 1.13
C ASP A 71 -16.21 -7.58 2.00
N ARG A 72 -15.10 -6.91 1.72
CA ARG A 72 -14.77 -5.62 2.34
C ARG A 72 -14.74 -4.56 1.26
N VAL A 73 -15.65 -3.60 1.35
CA VAL A 73 -15.65 -2.43 0.48
C VAL A 73 -14.52 -1.50 0.93
N ARG A 74 -13.79 -0.92 -0.04
CA ARG A 74 -12.84 0.15 0.24
C ARG A 74 -13.61 1.32 0.83
N ALA A 75 -13.37 1.64 2.09
CA ALA A 75 -13.81 2.90 2.65
C ALA A 75 -12.97 4.00 1.99
N PHE A 76 -13.54 4.68 0.99
CA PHE A 76 -13.05 6.01 0.64
C PHE A 76 -13.22 6.85 1.90
N LEU A 77 -12.11 7.33 2.47
CA LEU A 77 -12.07 8.10 3.70
C LEU A 77 -13.23 9.12 3.71
N LYS A 78 -14.14 9.02 4.68
CA LYS A 78 -14.99 10.17 5.01
C LYS A 78 -14.03 11.30 5.37
N PRO A 79 -14.20 12.54 4.87
CA PRO A 79 -13.40 13.65 5.37
C PRO A 79 -13.55 13.67 6.89
N SER A 80 -12.44 13.74 7.60
CA SER A 80 -12.47 13.97 9.03
C SER A 80 -13.21 15.29 9.25
N ASN A 81 -14.41 15.24 9.80
CA ASN A 81 -15.00 16.38 10.49
C ASN A 81 -14.19 16.61 11.77
N THR A 82 -12.91 16.97 11.64
CA THR A 82 -12.25 17.76 12.65
C THR A 82 -12.78 19.17 12.45
N PRO A 83 -13.55 19.75 13.40
CA PRO A 83 -13.75 21.19 13.40
C PRO A 83 -12.38 21.84 13.63
N GLY A 84 -11.67 22.10 12.53
CA GLY A 84 -10.42 22.81 12.51
C GLY A 84 -10.69 24.30 12.47
N THR A 85 -10.84 24.92 13.64
CA THR A 85 -10.51 26.33 13.85
C THR A 85 -10.29 26.55 15.35
N TYR A 86 -9.03 26.43 15.79
CA TYR A 86 -8.56 26.89 17.11
C TYR A 86 -8.19 28.37 17.07
N LEU A 87 -9.01 29.21 16.42
CA LEU A 87 -8.88 30.65 16.48
C LEU A 87 -10.25 31.21 16.85
N ASP A 88 -10.63 30.98 18.10
CA ASP A 88 -11.69 31.74 18.72
C ASP A 88 -11.06 33.07 19.17
N ALA A 89 -11.35 34.13 18.40
CA ALA A 89 -10.88 35.48 18.68
C ALA A 89 -11.69 36.08 19.82
N ARG A 90 -11.48 35.58 21.05
CA ARG A 90 -11.95 36.22 22.29
C ARG A 90 -11.36 35.51 23.52
N THR A 91 -10.30 36.08 24.08
CA THR A 91 -10.35 36.84 25.35
C THR A 91 -8.94 37.26 25.75
N GLU A 92 -8.86 38.48 26.25
CA GLU A 92 -7.68 39.07 26.86
C GLU A 92 -7.20 38.24 28.07
N ALA A 93 -5.90 38.34 28.35
CA ALA A 93 -5.17 37.92 29.56
C ALA A 93 -4.44 36.55 29.55
N TYR A 94 -3.10 36.68 29.57
CA TYR A 94 -2.11 35.81 30.21
C TYR A 94 -2.06 34.32 29.81
N GLY A 95 -1.18 33.99 28.85
CA GLY A 95 -0.69 32.64 28.62
C GLY A 95 0.74 32.65 28.07
N LYS A 96 1.72 32.32 28.91
CA LYS A 96 3.13 32.17 28.52
C LYS A 96 3.25 30.98 27.55
N THR A 97 3.73 31.22 26.33
CA THR A 97 4.18 30.16 25.42
C THR A 97 5.55 29.64 25.88
N TYR A 98 5.66 28.36 26.22
CA TYR A 98 6.90 27.71 26.66
C TYR A 98 7.81 27.24 25.52
N LEU A 99 7.48 27.59 24.27
CA LEU A 99 8.32 27.32 23.11
C LEU A 99 9.14 28.58 22.83
N GLU A 100 10.46 28.45 22.88
CA GLU A 100 11.31 29.50 22.37
C GLU A 100 11.11 29.61 20.84
N PRO A 101 10.95 30.83 20.30
CA PRO A 101 10.93 31.01 18.87
C PRO A 101 12.25 30.49 18.30
N ALA A 102 12.18 29.71 17.22
CA ALA A 102 13.36 29.14 16.60
C ALA A 102 14.39 30.24 16.34
N ALA A 103 15.52 30.16 17.06
CA ALA A 103 16.65 31.03 16.80
C ALA A 103 17.01 30.90 15.32
N ASN A 104 17.06 32.03 14.64
CA ASN A 104 17.45 32.19 13.24
C ASN A 104 18.91 31.75 13.09
N THR A 105 19.09 30.43 13.01
CA THR A 105 20.34 29.77 12.68
C THR A 105 20.54 29.91 11.18
N ASN A 106 21.75 30.29 10.77
CA ASN A 106 22.19 30.30 9.36
C ASN A 106 22.38 28.84 8.90
N LEU A 107 21.28 28.08 8.93
CA LEU A 107 21.17 26.68 8.55
C LEU A 107 21.76 26.37 7.16
N PRO A 108 21.66 27.26 6.13
CA PRO A 108 22.32 26.97 4.86
C PRO A 108 23.86 26.94 4.97
N ASP A 109 24.48 27.79 5.78
CA ASP A 109 25.95 27.84 5.91
C ASP A 109 26.50 26.62 6.67
N ASP A 110 25.78 26.12 7.67
CA ASP A 110 26.22 24.98 8.48
C ASP A 110 26.10 23.63 7.71
N LEU A 111 25.25 23.58 6.68
CA LEU A 111 25.14 22.43 5.76
C LEU A 111 26.19 22.46 4.64
N LEU A 112 26.65 23.63 4.22
CA LEU A 112 27.70 23.75 3.21
C LEU A 112 29.13 23.68 3.79
N GLY A 113 29.30 23.97 5.08
CA GLY A 113 30.61 24.13 5.70
C GLY A 113 31.35 22.85 6.10
N LYS A 114 30.66 21.71 6.25
CA LYS A 114 31.27 20.49 6.79
C LYS A 114 31.46 19.42 5.72
N SER A 115 32.72 19.07 5.47
CA SER A 115 33.13 17.95 4.62
C SER A 115 32.61 16.63 5.21
N LEU A 116 32.15 15.72 4.34
CA LEU A 116 31.57 14.41 4.68
C LEU A 116 32.46 13.56 5.61
N SER A 117 33.77 13.82 5.63
CA SER A 117 34.74 13.18 6.54
C SER A 117 34.42 13.37 8.02
N ASP A 118 33.78 14.49 8.37
CA ASP A 118 33.61 14.91 9.76
C ASP A 118 32.37 14.26 10.41
N TYR A 119 31.52 13.64 9.59
CA TYR A 119 30.32 12.91 10.02
C TYR A 119 30.56 11.42 10.29
N LEU A 120 31.76 10.89 9.98
CA LEU A 120 32.04 9.48 10.21
C LEU A 120 32.59 9.24 11.63
N PRO A 121 32.01 8.29 12.40
CA PRO A 121 32.54 7.93 13.70
C PRO A 121 33.96 7.36 13.54
N ASN A 122 34.88 7.78 14.41
CA ASN A 122 36.30 7.48 14.29
C ASN A 122 36.58 6.01 14.68
N ILE A 123 36.57 5.10 13.69
CA ILE A 123 36.82 3.67 13.90
C ILE A 123 38.34 3.43 13.94
N LYS A 124 38.90 3.16 15.13
CA LYS A 124 40.30 2.76 15.28
C LYS A 124 40.53 1.40 14.61
N ARG A 125 41.32 1.36 13.54
CA ARG A 125 41.72 0.12 12.85
C ARG A 125 42.62 -0.73 13.76
N LYS A 126 42.26 -1.99 14.01
CA LYS A 126 43.13 -2.99 14.65
C LYS A 126 44.25 -3.37 13.68
N ARG A 127 45.52 -3.29 14.13
CA ARG A 127 46.69 -3.73 13.36
C ARG A 127 46.71 -5.26 13.24
N LYS A 128 46.93 -5.77 12.02
CA LYS A 128 47.17 -7.19 11.73
C LYS A 128 48.62 -7.50 12.15
N LYS A 129 48.83 -8.52 12.99
CA LYS A 129 50.18 -9.05 13.29
C LYS A 129 50.57 -9.95 12.12
N GLU A 130 51.76 -9.74 11.58
CA GLU A 130 52.42 -10.66 10.63
C GLU A 130 53.11 -11.77 11.43
N GLU A 131 53.10 -12.98 10.87
CA GLU A 131 53.68 -14.21 11.41
C GLU A 131 55.21 -14.22 11.25
N GLU A 132 55.93 -14.82 12.20
CA GLU A 132 57.32 -15.26 12.01
C GLU A 132 57.36 -16.79 11.93
N ASP A 133 58.24 -17.30 11.07
CA ASP A 133 58.45 -18.69 10.66
C ASP A 133 58.90 -19.66 11.77
#